data_AF-A0A446CHA9-F1
#
_entry.id   AF-A0A446CHA9-F1
#
_cell.length_a   1.000
_cell.length_b   1.000
_cell.length_c   1.000
_cell.angle_alpha   90.00
_cell.angle_beta   90.00
_cell.angle_gamma   90.00
#
_symmetry.space_group_name_H-M   'P 1'
#
loop_
_entity.id
_entity.type
_entity.pdbx_description
1 polymer ?
#
loop_
_entity_poly.entity_id
_entity_poly.type
_entity_poly.pdbx_seq_one_letter_code
_entity_poly.pdbx_strand_id
1 'polypeptide(L)'
;MNAPIPLPSTAEIYQDALDHIRRTARASSTQTRRLRWIASRAETALQGRPYIAAEHAQPKMVTDSVALQRKNLALRIANARLRTALAQIAGGSTGILDRDFELAQIAQAALDAEQEAGA
;
A
#
# COMPACT_ATOMS: atom_id res chain seq x y z
N MET A 1 -12.20 -24.04 -34.40
CA MET A 1 -11.92 -24.90 -33.23
C MET A 1 -10.91 -24.16 -32.37
N ASN A 2 -11.28 -23.73 -31.16
CA ASN A 2 -10.32 -23.14 -30.23
C ASN A 2 -9.48 -24.25 -29.61
N ALA A 3 -8.17 -24.22 -29.84
CA ALA A 3 -7.25 -25.14 -29.19
C ALA A 3 -7.27 -24.92 -27.66
N PRO A 4 -7.20 -25.99 -26.85
CA PRO A 4 -7.08 -25.85 -25.40
C PRO A 4 -5.77 -25.16 -25.07
N ILE A 5 -5.85 -24.11 -24.23
CA ILE A 5 -4.68 -23.38 -23.74
C ILE A 5 -3.86 -24.34 -22.87
N PRO A 6 -2.56 -24.55 -23.15
CA PRO A 6 -1.73 -25.40 -22.31
C PRO A 6 -1.62 -24.81 -20.91
N LEU A 7 -1.80 -25.65 -19.89
CA LEU A 7 -1.56 -25.24 -18.50
C LEU A 7 -0.08 -24.91 -18.32
N PRO A 8 0.27 -23.84 -17.60
CA PRO A 8 1.66 -23.49 -17.36
C PRO A 8 2.37 -24.59 -16.58
N SER A 9 3.61 -24.87 -16.96
CA SER A 9 4.50 -25.76 -16.23
C SER A 9 4.82 -25.23 -14.84
N THR A 10 5.21 -26.11 -13.93
CA THR A 10 5.65 -25.72 -12.57
C THR A 10 6.81 -24.72 -12.59
N ALA A 11 7.74 -24.86 -13.53
CA ALA A 11 8.84 -23.93 -13.71
C ALA A 11 8.37 -22.52 -14.07
N GLU A 12 7.38 -22.40 -14.97
CA GLU A 12 6.78 -21.11 -15.35
C GLU A 12 6.04 -20.47 -14.17
N ILE A 13 5.32 -21.26 -13.37
CA ILE A 13 4.62 -20.78 -12.17
C ILE A 13 5.62 -20.22 -11.15
N TYR A 14 6.77 -20.87 -10.96
CA TYR A 14 7.81 -20.39 -10.05
C TYR A 14 8.48 -19.11 -10.55
N GLN A 15 8.78 -19.01 -11.84
CA GLN A 15 9.35 -17.79 -12.41
C GLN A 15 8.39 -16.61 -12.28
N ASP A 16 7.11 -16.79 -12.62
CA ASP A 16 6.08 -15.77 -12.41
C ASP A 16 5.99 -15.34 -10.94
N ALA A 17 6.02 -16.30 -10.01
CA ALA A 17 5.98 -16.01 -8.59
C ALA A 17 7.18 -15.15 -8.14
N LEU A 18 8.39 -15.48 -8.60
CA LEU A 18 9.61 -14.73 -8.28
C LEU A 18 9.57 -13.32 -8.88
N ASP A 19 9.14 -13.17 -10.13
CA ASP A 19 9.00 -11.87 -10.78
C ASP A 19 7.96 -11.00 -10.09
N HIS A 20 6.86 -11.61 -9.66
CA HIS A 20 5.82 -10.90 -8.93
C HIS A 20 6.30 -10.49 -7.54
N ILE A 21 6.97 -11.38 -6.80
CA ILE A 21 7.63 -11.07 -5.52
C ILE A 21 8.60 -9.89 -5.68
N ARG A 22 9.43 -9.90 -6.71
CA ARG A 22 10.38 -8.82 -7.01
C ARG A 22 9.68 -7.49 -7.24
N ARG A 23 8.62 -7.45 -8.06
CA ARG A 23 7.84 -6.23 -8.34
C ARG A 23 7.17 -5.70 -7.09
N THR A 24 6.48 -6.55 -6.33
CA THR A 24 5.75 -6.16 -5.13
C THR A 24 6.68 -5.73 -4.00
N ALA A 25 7.84 -6.38 -3.86
CA ALA A 25 8.84 -6.00 -2.87
C ALA A 25 9.40 -4.59 -3.09
N ARG A 26 9.54 -4.16 -4.35
CA ARG A 26 9.97 -2.80 -4.73
C ARG A 26 8.87 -1.76 -4.54
N ALA A 27 7.61 -2.12 -4.80
CA ALA A 27 6.48 -1.20 -4.71
C ALA A 27 5.92 -1.03 -3.27
N SER A 28 6.20 -1.96 -2.36
CA SER A 28 5.66 -1.90 -0.99
C SER A 28 6.40 -0.87 -0.12
N SER A 29 5.65 0.04 0.49
CA SER A 29 6.14 1.07 1.41
C SER A 29 6.28 0.61 2.87
N THR A 30 5.84 -0.60 3.21
CA THR A 30 5.86 -1.12 4.59
C THR A 30 6.37 -2.56 4.64
N GLN A 31 7.36 -2.81 5.50
CA GLN A 31 8.03 -4.10 5.63
C GLN A 31 7.08 -5.24 6.03
N THR A 32 6.20 -5.02 7.02
CA THR A 32 5.24 -6.03 7.49
C THR A 32 4.29 -6.48 6.40
N ARG A 33 3.76 -5.54 5.61
CA ARG A 33 2.89 -5.83 4.46
C ARG A 33 3.64 -6.60 3.37
N ARG A 34 4.89 -6.21 3.11
CA ARG A 34 5.78 -6.87 2.15
C ARG A 34 6.00 -8.34 2.52
N LEU A 35 6.41 -8.63 3.75
CA LEU A 35 6.69 -9.98 4.21
C LEU A 35 5.45 -10.88 4.14
N ARG A 36 4.29 -10.39 4.59
CA ARG A 36 3.04 -11.14 4.53
C ARG A 36 2.63 -11.51 3.10
N TRP A 37 2.80 -10.57 2.17
CA TRP A 37 2.44 -10.79 0.77
C TRP A 37 3.41 -11.76 0.08
N ILE A 38 4.73 -11.63 0.35
CA ILE A 38 5.75 -12.55 -0.18
C ILE A 38 5.50 -13.98 0.28
N ALA A 39 5.24 -14.19 1.58
CA ALA A 39 4.95 -15.51 2.12
C ALA A 39 3.73 -16.15 1.44
N SER A 40 2.64 -15.39 1.32
CA SER A 40 1.41 -15.85 0.68
C SER A 40 1.60 -16.20 -0.81
N ARG A 41 2.39 -15.42 -1.57
CA ARG A 41 2.69 -15.73 -2.98
C ARG A 41 3.61 -16.95 -3.12
N ALA A 42 4.58 -17.10 -2.23
CA ALA A 42 5.49 -18.25 -2.22
C ALA A 42 4.73 -19.55 -1.92
N GLU A 43 3.83 -19.54 -0.93
CA GLU A 43 3.00 -20.70 -0.58
C GLU A 43 2.10 -21.16 -1.75
N THR A 44 1.43 -20.23 -2.42
CA THR A 44 0.59 -20.56 -3.60
C THR A 44 1.42 -21.12 -4.75
N ALA A 45 2.59 -20.55 -4.99
CA ALA A 45 3.50 -21.05 -6.03
C ALA A 45 3.97 -22.48 -5.73
N LEU A 46 4.37 -22.76 -4.48
CA LEU A 46 4.80 -24.10 -4.04
C LEU A 46 3.70 -25.16 -4.21
N GLN A 47 2.44 -24.77 -4.10
CA GLN A 47 1.28 -25.63 -4.37
C GLN A 47 0.99 -25.84 -5.87
N GLY A 48 1.80 -25.26 -6.77
CA GLY A 48 1.60 -25.32 -8.21
C GLY A 48 0.38 -24.52 -8.69
N ARG A 49 -0.09 -23.55 -7.89
CA ARG A 49 -1.27 -22.75 -8.21
C ARG A 49 -0.88 -21.44 -8.90
N PRO A 50 -1.59 -21.05 -9.97
CA PRO A 50 -1.42 -19.74 -10.57
C PRO A 50 -1.81 -18.64 -9.57
N TYR A 51 -1.27 -17.43 -9.77
CA TYR A 51 -1.61 -16.28 -8.94
C TYR A 51 -3.09 -15.90 -9.10
N ILE A 52 -3.84 -15.88 -7.99
CA ILE A 52 -5.22 -15.40 -7.94
C ILE A 52 -5.25 -14.17 -7.05
N ALA A 53 -5.39 -12.98 -7.66
CA ALA A 53 -5.37 -11.70 -6.95
C ALA A 53 -6.39 -11.62 -5.80
N ALA A 54 -7.53 -12.30 -5.95
CA ALA A 54 -8.59 -12.34 -4.96
C ALA A 54 -8.22 -13.11 -3.67
N GLU A 55 -7.29 -14.07 -3.74
CA GLU A 55 -6.88 -14.87 -2.58
C GLU A 55 -5.86 -14.13 -1.69
N HIS A 56 -5.14 -13.18 -2.27
CA HIS A 56 -4.18 -12.38 -1.54
C HIS A 56 -4.87 -11.16 -0.94
N ALA A 57 -5.39 -11.34 0.28
CA ALA A 57 -6.09 -10.31 1.01
C ALA A 57 -5.34 -8.97 1.00
N GLN A 58 -5.88 -7.99 0.27
CA GLN A 58 -5.78 -6.61 0.73
C GLN A 58 -6.28 -6.60 2.17
N PRO A 59 -5.60 -5.93 3.11
CA PRO A 59 -6.15 -5.78 4.45
C PRO A 59 -7.61 -5.37 4.29
N LYS A 60 -8.55 -6.11 4.89
CA LYS A 60 -9.97 -5.71 4.90
C LYS A 60 -9.95 -4.24 5.25
N MET A 61 -10.33 -3.38 4.31
CA MET A 61 -10.63 -2.01 4.66
C MET A 61 -11.71 -2.17 5.71
N VAL A 62 -11.37 -1.89 6.97
CA VAL A 62 -12.36 -1.78 8.03
C VAL A 62 -13.13 -0.53 7.63
N THR A 63 -14.15 -0.72 6.80
CA THR A 63 -14.96 0.35 6.21
C THR A 63 -15.68 1.15 7.28
N ASP A 64 -15.84 0.58 8.49
CA ASP A 64 -16.73 1.15 9.51
C ASP A 64 -16.03 1.65 10.78
N SER A 65 -14.70 1.56 10.87
CA SER A 65 -13.99 2.11 12.04
C SER A 65 -13.59 3.55 11.78
N VAL A 66 -14.55 4.47 11.88
CA VAL A 66 -14.30 5.93 11.91
C VAL A 66 -13.16 6.25 12.88
N ALA A 67 -13.09 5.55 14.02
CA ALA A 67 -12.01 5.68 14.98
C ALA A 67 -10.63 5.28 14.42
N LEU A 68 -10.55 4.19 13.63
CA LEU A 68 -9.31 3.76 13.00
C LEU A 68 -8.90 4.72 11.87
N GLN A 69 -9.86 5.22 11.09
CA GLN A 69 -9.61 6.23 10.05
C GLN A 69 -9.07 7.52 10.66
N ARG A 70 -9.68 8.03 11.74
CA ARG A 70 -9.21 9.19 12.50
C ARG A 70 -7.80 8.98 13.06
N LYS A 71 -7.54 7.81 13.67
CA LYS A 71 -6.19 7.46 14.15
C LYS A 71 -5.18 7.39 13.01
N ASN A 72 -5.55 6.81 11.87
CA ASN A 72 -4.67 6.71 10.71
C ASN A 72 -4.35 8.10 10.13
N LEU A 73 -5.35 8.98 10.01
CA LEU A 73 -5.16 10.36 9.60
C LEU A 73 -4.23 11.11 10.55
N ALA A 74 -4.46 11.03 11.85
CA ALA A 74 -3.60 11.64 12.87
C ALA A 74 -2.15 11.13 12.77
N LEU A 75 -1.96 9.82 12.60
CA LEU A 75 -0.65 9.22 12.41
C LEU A 75 0.03 9.69 11.11
N ARG A 76 -0.73 9.88 10.02
CA ARG A 76 -0.19 10.40 8.75
C ARG A 76 0.26 11.85 8.88
N ILE A 77 -0.53 12.69 9.54
CA ILE A 77 -0.17 14.09 9.84
C ILE A 77 1.10 14.13 10.71
N ALA A 78 1.16 13.32 11.77
CA ALA A 78 2.35 13.23 12.62
C ALA A 78 3.58 12.76 11.84
N ASN A 79 3.43 11.75 10.96
CA ASN A 79 4.51 11.27 10.12
C ASN A 79 5.01 12.34 9.14
N ALA A 80 4.09 13.09 8.51
CA ALA A 80 4.45 14.19 7.62
C ALA A 80 5.26 15.26 8.37
N ARG A 81 4.79 15.68 9.57
CA ARG A 81 5.51 16.63 10.42
C ARG A 81 6.90 16.13 10.80
N LEU A 82 7.02 14.86 11.20
CA LEU A 82 8.31 14.25 11.52
C LEU A 82 9.23 14.20 10.30
N ARG A 83 8.71 13.89 9.11
CA ARG A 83 9.49 13.91 7.86
C ARG A 83 9.94 15.32 7.49
N THR A 84 9.10 16.33 7.67
CA THR A 84 9.47 17.73 7.48
C THR A 84 10.56 18.16 8.46
N ALA A 85 10.42 17.83 9.74
CA ALA A 85 11.43 18.12 10.76
C ALA A 85 12.75 17.40 10.45
N LEU A 86 12.69 16.12 10.07
CA LEU A 86 13.86 15.36 9.63
C LEU A 86 14.49 15.95 8.37
N ALA A 87 13.71 16.42 7.39
CA ALA A 87 14.22 17.05 6.17
C ALA A 87 14.87 18.42 6.44
N GLN A 88 14.34 19.18 7.40
CA GLN A 88 14.92 20.43 7.87
C GLN A 88 16.25 20.19 8.60
N ILE A 89 16.31 19.16 9.45
CA ILE A 89 17.54 18.74 10.16
C ILE A 89 18.58 18.17 9.17
N ALA A 90 18.13 17.43 8.15
CA ALA A 90 18.99 16.80 7.15
C ALA A 90 19.44 17.73 6.01
N GLY A 91 19.06 19.02 6.03
CA GLY A 91 19.59 20.01 5.09
C GLY A 91 19.00 19.98 3.68
N GLY A 92 17.76 19.49 3.48
CA GLY A 92 16.96 19.81 2.29
C GLY A 92 16.64 18.66 1.32
N SER A 93 15.35 18.50 1.03
CA SER A 93 14.82 17.83 -0.18
C SER A 93 13.48 18.50 -0.51
N THR A 94 13.56 19.62 -1.22
CA THR A 94 12.47 20.59 -1.45
C THR A 94 11.33 20.10 -2.36
N GLY A 95 11.52 19.03 -3.15
CA GLY A 95 10.50 18.57 -4.10
C GLY A 95 9.37 17.71 -3.53
N ILE A 96 9.53 17.13 -2.33
CA ILE A 96 8.49 16.31 -1.67
C ILE A 96 7.58 17.18 -0.78
N LEU A 97 8.11 18.33 -0.33
CA LEU A 97 7.45 19.23 0.62
C LEU A 97 6.23 19.94 0.00
N ASP A 98 6.30 20.34 -1.27
CA ASP A 98 5.20 21.07 -1.91
C ASP A 98 3.94 20.21 -2.06
N ARG A 99 4.11 18.94 -2.48
CA ARG A 99 2.98 18.00 -2.62
C ARG A 99 2.37 17.59 -1.29
N ASP A 100 3.21 17.43 -0.25
CA ASP A 100 2.73 17.10 1.09
C ASP A 100 2.04 18.31 1.76
N PHE A 101 2.45 19.54 1.42
CA PHE A 101 1.81 20.77 1.86
C PHE A 101 0.43 20.98 1.24
N GLU A 102 0.28 20.76 -0.07
CA GLU A 102 -1.01 20.79 -0.75
C GLU A 102 -1.99 19.76 -0.15
N LEU A 103 -1.53 18.53 0.09
CA LEU A 103 -2.36 17.49 0.71
C LEU A 103 -2.77 17.84 2.15
N ALA A 104 -1.89 18.49 2.91
CA ALA A 104 -2.20 18.92 4.27
C ALA A 104 -3.24 20.05 4.29
N GLN A 105 -3.17 21.00 3.36
CA GLN A 105 -4.18 22.06 3.23
C GLN A 105 -5.55 21.51 2.82
N ILE A 106 -5.59 20.60 1.85
CA ILE A 106 -6.85 19.95 1.43
C ILE A 106 -7.48 19.18 2.59
N ALA A 107 -6.67 18.47 3.38
CA ALA A 107 -7.15 17.74 4.55
C ALA A 107 -7.68 18.68 5.64
N GLN A 108 -7.04 19.82 5.85
CA GLN A 108 -7.50 20.81 6.84
C GLN A 108 -8.82 21.45 6.40
N ALA A 109 -8.92 21.88 5.13
CA ALA A 109 -10.15 22.46 4.58
C ALA A 109 -11.34 21.49 4.64
N ALA A 110 -11.10 20.19 4.43
CA ALA A 110 -12.14 19.17 4.55
C ALA A 110 -12.63 19.00 6.00
N LEU A 111 -11.72 19.07 6.98
CA LEU A 111 -12.07 18.99 8.40
C LEU A 111 -12.87 20.21 8.87
N ASP A 112 -12.50 21.40 8.39
CA ASP A 112 -13.17 22.64 8.75
C ASP A 112 -14.59 22.69 8.14
N ALA A 113 -14.76 22.24 6.89
CA ALA A 113 -16.07 22.14 6.24
C ALA A 113 -17.03 21.14 6.92
N GLU A 114 -16.51 20.02 7.45
CA GLU A 114 -17.32 19.08 8.25
C GLU A 114 -17.73 19.65 9.61
N GLN A 115 -16.94 20.57 10.19
CA GLN A 115 -17.31 21.26 11.43
C GLN A 115 -18.41 22.30 11.20
N GLU A 116 -18.38 23.01 10.06
CA GLU A 116 -19.41 23.98 9.70
C GLU A 116 -20.74 23.31 9.30
N ALA A 117 -20.71 22.13 8.69
CA ALA A 117 -21.91 21.38 8.31
C ALA A 117 -22.59 20.64 9.48
N GLY A 118 -21.92 20.54 10.63
CA GLY A 118 -22.40 19.87 11.84
C GLY A 118 -22.91 20.81 12.95
N ALA A 119 -22.93 22.12 12.71
CA ALA A 119 -23.48 23.17 13.60
C ALA A 119 -24.84 23.66 13.09
#